data_AF-A0A017RZ33-F1
#
_entry.id   AF-A0A017RZ33-F1
#
_cell.length_a   1.000
_cell.length_b   1.000
_cell.length_c   1.000
_cell.angle_alpha   90.00
_cell.angle_beta   90.00
_cell.angle_gamma   90.00
#
_symmetry.space_group_name_H-M   'P 1'
#
loop_
_entity.id
_entity.type
_entity.pdbx_description
1 polymer ?
#
loop_
_entity_poly.entity_id
_entity_poly.type
_entity_poly.pdbx_seq_one_letter_code
_entity_poly.pdbx_strand_id
1 'polypeptide(L)'
;MKNISAQLTERDHQKLDWHKSRILTWMSNVLSVTRAGNHPIRKKEWLDGTEEDIQRLLKRASGIEAIMLQNVGENLLSFLRGEVIMLEVLQKDDILDQSYKNAAETMAMNTHLGDIIKQIAFRFPRMKILELGTGTGSAINTVL
;
A
#
# COMPACT_ATOMS: atom_id res chain seq x y z
N MET A 1 -1.93 -11.04 -7.65
CA MET A 1 -1.47 -11.97 -6.59
C MET A 1 -1.61 -13.44 -6.96
N LYS A 2 -2.80 -13.97 -7.29
CA LYS A 2 -2.99 -15.42 -7.60
C LYS A 2 -2.06 -15.94 -8.72
N ASN A 3 -1.90 -15.15 -9.79
CA ASN A 3 -1.05 -15.49 -10.93
C ASN A 3 0.44 -15.39 -10.58
N ILE A 4 0.81 -14.44 -9.71
CA ILE A 4 2.20 -14.20 -9.30
C ILE A 4 2.74 -15.40 -8.53
N SER A 5 1.97 -15.94 -7.58
CA SER A 5 2.37 -17.13 -6.84
C SER A 5 2.58 -18.36 -7.73
N ALA A 6 1.87 -18.45 -8.86
CA ALA A 6 2.02 -19.55 -9.82
C ALA A 6 3.20 -19.37 -10.79
N GLN A 7 3.73 -18.15 -10.93
CA GLN A 7 4.80 -17.80 -11.87
C GLN A 7 6.20 -17.78 -11.23
N LEU A 8 6.29 -17.94 -9.91
CA LEU A 8 7.57 -18.07 -9.21
C LEU A 8 8.11 -19.48 -9.37
N THR A 9 9.35 -19.57 -9.81
CA THR A 9 10.06 -20.84 -9.95
C THR A 9 10.74 -21.22 -8.64
N GLU A 10 11.14 -22.49 -8.48
CA GLU A 10 11.93 -22.94 -7.34
C GLU A 10 13.24 -22.15 -7.18
N ARG A 11 13.84 -21.74 -8.30
CA ARG A 11 15.04 -20.88 -8.31
C ARG A 11 14.74 -19.48 -7.78
N ASP A 12 13.57 -18.93 -8.08
CA ASP A 12 13.13 -17.64 -7.54
C ASP A 12 12.98 -17.75 -6.02
N HIS A 13 12.36 -18.84 -5.54
CA HIS A 13 12.18 -19.09 -4.11
C HIS A 13 13.48 -19.14 -3.32
N GLN A 14 14.53 -19.76 -3.88
CA GLN A 14 15.85 -19.85 -3.25
C GLN A 14 16.59 -18.52 -3.14
N LYS A 15 16.23 -17.54 -3.98
CA LYS A 15 16.86 -16.21 -4.03
C LYS A 15 16.09 -15.13 -3.26
N LEU A 16 14.97 -15.48 -2.62
CA LEU A 16 14.17 -14.52 -1.88
C LEU A 16 14.89 -14.05 -0.62
N ASP A 17 15.13 -12.75 -0.53
CA ASP A 17 15.50 -12.11 0.73
C ASP A 17 14.40 -12.31 1.78
N TRP A 18 14.78 -12.22 3.05
CA TRP A 18 13.88 -12.44 4.19
C TRP A 18 12.55 -11.67 4.09
N HIS A 19 12.59 -10.39 3.73
CA HIS A 19 11.40 -9.54 3.64
C HIS A 19 10.48 -9.96 2.47
N LYS A 20 11.04 -10.36 1.32
CA LYS A 20 10.27 -10.85 0.17
C LYS A 20 9.59 -12.18 0.48
N SER A 21 10.28 -13.08 1.20
CA SER A 21 9.70 -14.33 1.69
C SER A 21 8.51 -14.10 2.64
N ARG A 22 8.58 -13.08 3.51
CA ARG A 22 7.46 -12.68 4.37
C ARG A 22 6.27 -12.16 3.57
N ILE A 23 6.50 -11.38 2.52
CA ILE A 23 5.43 -10.92 1.61
C ILE A 23 4.75 -12.10 0.94
N LEU A 24 5.51 -13.08 0.42
CA LEU A 24 4.91 -14.28 -0.17
C LEU A 24 4.13 -15.12 0.83
N THR A 25 4.64 -15.28 2.03
CA THR A 25 3.94 -16.00 3.10
C THR A 25 2.60 -15.32 3.40
N TRP A 26 2.60 -13.99 3.50
CA TRP A 26 1.38 -13.21 3.68
C TRP A 26 0.41 -13.36 2.49
N MET A 27 0.89 -13.26 1.25
CA MET A 27 0.08 -13.46 0.04
C MET A 27 -0.58 -14.84 0.03
N SER A 28 0.19 -15.89 0.33
CA SER A 28 -0.30 -17.27 0.40
C SER A 28 -1.36 -17.43 1.49
N ASN A 29 -1.15 -16.84 2.67
CA ASN A 29 -2.13 -16.84 3.74
C ASN A 29 -3.43 -16.13 3.32
N VAL A 30 -3.33 -14.93 2.75
CA VAL A 30 -4.50 -14.17 2.28
C VAL A 30 -5.28 -14.96 1.23
N LEU A 31 -4.61 -15.57 0.26
CA LEU A 31 -5.26 -16.41 -0.75
C LEU A 31 -5.91 -17.64 -0.12
N SER A 32 -5.25 -18.31 0.81
CA SER A 32 -5.77 -19.49 1.50
C SER A 32 -7.04 -19.17 2.30
N VAL A 33 -6.98 -18.14 3.15
CA VAL A 33 -8.11 -17.70 3.98
C VAL A 33 -9.28 -17.21 3.13
N THR A 34 -9.01 -16.54 2.00
CA THR A 34 -10.04 -16.11 1.05
C THR A 34 -10.69 -17.31 0.36
N ARG A 35 -9.92 -18.32 -0.07
CA ARG A 35 -10.46 -19.56 -0.68
C ARG A 35 -11.35 -20.33 0.29
N ALA A 36 -10.99 -20.33 1.57
CA ALA A 36 -11.76 -20.95 2.64
C ALA A 36 -13.05 -20.18 2.98
N GLY A 37 -13.24 -18.97 2.44
CA GLY A 37 -14.39 -18.11 2.78
C GLY A 37 -14.30 -17.46 4.16
N ASN A 38 -13.13 -17.50 4.80
CA ASN A 38 -12.92 -17.03 6.17
C ASN A 38 -12.30 -15.63 6.23
N HIS A 39 -12.05 -14.98 5.09
CA HIS A 39 -11.49 -13.63 5.07
C HIS A 39 -12.59 -12.62 5.42
N PRO A 40 -12.39 -11.71 6.38
CA PRO A 40 -13.46 -10.84 6.89
C PRO A 40 -14.04 -9.88 5.84
N ILE A 41 -13.20 -9.44 4.89
CA ILE A 41 -13.58 -8.45 3.86
C ILE A 41 -13.59 -9.03 2.43
N ARG A 42 -12.68 -9.97 2.11
CA ARG A 42 -12.49 -10.46 0.74
C ARG A 42 -13.45 -11.60 0.46
N LYS A 43 -14.15 -11.51 -0.66
CA LYS A 43 -15.10 -12.54 -1.08
C LYS A 43 -14.41 -13.63 -1.90
N LYS A 44 -14.90 -14.86 -1.79
CA LYS A 44 -14.31 -16.03 -2.46
C LYS A 44 -14.36 -15.86 -3.99
N GLU A 45 -15.47 -15.35 -4.51
CA GLU A 45 -15.71 -15.08 -5.92
C GLU A 45 -14.74 -14.06 -6.52
N TRP A 46 -14.07 -13.23 -5.71
CA TRP A 46 -13.04 -12.32 -6.23
C TRP A 46 -11.80 -13.07 -6.74
N LEU A 47 -11.62 -14.32 -6.31
CA LEU A 47 -10.54 -15.17 -6.83
C LEU A 47 -10.82 -15.68 -8.24
N ASP A 48 -12.07 -15.62 -8.70
CA ASP A 48 -12.48 -16.07 -10.03
C ASP A 48 -12.27 -14.97 -11.09
N GLY A 49 -12.05 -13.71 -10.68
CA GLY A 49 -11.86 -12.57 -11.59
C GLY A 49 -10.65 -12.75 -12.52
N THR A 50 -10.79 -12.31 -13.77
CA THR A 50 -9.74 -12.42 -14.80
C THR A 50 -8.83 -11.19 -14.82
N GLU A 51 -7.76 -11.24 -15.61
CA GLU A 51 -6.92 -10.06 -15.84
C GLU A 51 -7.75 -8.96 -16.53
N GLU A 52 -8.63 -9.31 -17.46
CA GLU A 52 -9.50 -8.36 -18.14
C GLU A 52 -10.50 -7.69 -17.19
N ASP A 53 -10.95 -8.39 -16.16
CA ASP A 53 -11.79 -7.79 -15.11
C ASP A 53 -10.99 -6.76 -14.29
N ILE A 54 -9.74 -7.09 -13.93
CA ILE A 54 -8.84 -6.17 -13.23
C ILE A 54 -8.57 -4.93 -14.09
N GLN A 55 -8.26 -5.11 -15.38
CA GLN A 55 -8.02 -4.00 -16.31
C GLN A 55 -9.28 -3.12 -16.49
N ARG A 56 -10.47 -3.72 -16.51
CA ARG A 56 -11.74 -2.98 -16.53
C ARG A 56 -11.96 -2.18 -15.24
N LEU A 57 -11.60 -2.72 -14.09
CA LEU A 57 -11.67 -2.02 -12.80
C LEU A 57 -10.66 -0.87 -12.73
N LEU A 58 -9.40 -1.11 -13.13
CA LEU A 58 -8.35 -0.09 -13.15
C LEU A 58 -8.71 1.08 -14.08
N LYS A 59 -9.32 0.82 -15.25
CA LYS A 59 -9.82 1.88 -16.15
C LYS A 59 -10.92 2.76 -15.55
N ARG A 60 -11.67 2.24 -14.58
CA ARG A 60 -12.73 2.98 -13.87
C ARG A 60 -12.23 3.60 -12.58
N ALA A 61 -11.14 3.07 -12.03
CA ALA A 61 -10.48 3.62 -10.87
C ALA A 61 -9.77 4.93 -11.24
N SER A 62 -9.72 5.85 -10.29
CA SER A 62 -9.06 7.14 -10.46
C SER A 62 -8.35 7.50 -9.16
N GLY A 63 -7.50 8.53 -9.22
CA GLY A 63 -6.73 8.97 -8.08
C GLY A 63 -5.43 8.19 -7.88
N ILE A 64 -4.65 8.64 -6.90
CA ILE A 64 -3.29 8.16 -6.69
C ILE A 64 -3.24 6.71 -6.20
N GLU A 65 -4.26 6.24 -5.48
CA GLU A 65 -4.34 4.85 -5.02
C GLU A 65 -4.48 3.86 -6.18
N ALA A 66 -5.21 4.24 -7.24
CA ALA A 66 -5.34 3.42 -8.44
C ALA A 66 -4.00 3.29 -9.19
N ILE A 67 -3.26 4.41 -9.31
CA ILE A 67 -1.94 4.45 -9.92
C ILE A 67 -0.94 3.61 -9.10
N MET A 68 -0.94 3.76 -7.78
CA MET A 68 -0.15 2.94 -6.86
C MET A 68 -0.45 1.45 -7.03
N LEU A 69 -1.73 1.07 -7.00
CA LEU A 69 -2.15 -0.33 -7.10
C LEU A 69 -1.73 -0.95 -8.43
N GLN A 70 -1.86 -0.22 -9.53
CA GLN A 70 -1.41 -0.66 -10.84
C GLN A 70 0.10 -0.86 -10.89
N ASN A 71 0.88 0.14 -10.46
CA ASN A 71 2.35 0.06 -10.48
C ASN A 71 2.88 -1.08 -9.61
N VAL A 72 2.36 -1.24 -8.39
CA VAL A 72 2.71 -2.37 -7.52
C VAL A 72 2.30 -3.68 -8.18
N GLY A 73 1.09 -3.78 -8.71
CA GLY A 73 0.57 -4.99 -9.33
C GLY A 73 1.42 -5.50 -10.50
N GLU A 74 1.80 -4.59 -11.39
CA GLU A 74 2.60 -4.88 -12.59
C GLU A 74 4.06 -5.24 -12.24
N ASN A 75 4.63 -4.62 -11.20
CA ASN A 75 6.04 -4.81 -10.83
C ASN A 75 6.27 -5.86 -9.73
N LEU A 76 5.22 -6.37 -9.08
CA LEU A 76 5.36 -7.24 -7.91
C LEU A 76 6.14 -8.54 -8.22
N LEU A 77 5.95 -9.15 -9.40
CA LEU A 77 6.70 -10.35 -9.77
C LEU A 77 8.19 -10.04 -9.96
N SER A 78 8.53 -8.99 -10.70
CA SER A 78 9.92 -8.55 -10.88
C SER A 78 10.58 -8.16 -9.56
N PHE A 79 9.85 -7.52 -8.65
CA PHE A 79 10.33 -7.22 -7.31
C PHE A 79 10.65 -8.50 -6.52
N LEU A 80 9.78 -9.51 -6.59
CA LEU A 80 9.99 -10.79 -5.93
C LEU A 80 11.18 -11.56 -6.51
N ARG A 81 11.46 -11.40 -7.82
CA ARG A 81 12.67 -11.92 -8.47
C ARG A 81 13.93 -11.11 -8.19
N GLY A 82 13.80 -9.94 -7.55
CA GLY A 82 14.92 -9.02 -7.30
C GLY A 82 15.38 -8.25 -8.53
N GLU A 83 14.55 -8.17 -9.57
CA GLU A 83 14.84 -7.44 -10.82
C GLU A 83 14.62 -5.93 -10.68
N VAL A 84 13.72 -5.53 -9.77
CA VAL A 84 13.40 -4.12 -9.49
C VAL A 84 13.35 -3.85 -7.99
N ILE A 85 13.63 -2.62 -7.61
CA ILE A 85 13.45 -2.11 -6.24
C ILE A 85 12.09 -1.40 -6.20
N MET A 86 11.12 -1.95 -5.44
CA MET A 86 9.75 -1.41 -5.38
C MET A 86 9.71 0.05 -4.94
N LEU A 87 10.63 0.47 -4.06
CA LEU A 87 10.73 1.86 -3.64
C LEU A 87 11.04 2.79 -4.82
N GLU A 88 11.97 2.41 -5.70
CA GLU A 88 12.32 3.20 -6.89
C GLU A 88 11.16 3.26 -7.89
N VAL A 89 10.43 2.14 -8.05
CA VAL A 89 9.21 2.09 -8.88
C VAL A 89 8.18 3.12 -8.40
N LEU A 90 7.98 3.23 -7.09
CA LEU A 90 6.98 4.14 -6.51
C LEU A 90 7.49 5.57 -6.32
N GLN A 91 8.80 5.80 -6.30
CA GLN A 91 9.37 7.16 -6.29
C GLN A 91 9.31 7.80 -7.67
N LYS A 92 9.27 6.99 -8.74
CA LYS A 92 9.12 7.49 -10.10
C LYS A 92 7.81 8.28 -10.23
N ASP A 93 7.88 9.39 -10.95
CA ASP A 93 6.74 10.27 -11.24
C ASP A 93 6.00 10.77 -9.98
N ASP A 94 6.73 10.85 -8.86
CA ASP A 94 6.24 11.35 -7.56
C ASP A 94 5.06 10.54 -6.99
N ILE A 95 4.89 9.27 -7.41
CA ILE A 95 3.71 8.46 -7.05
C ILE A 95 3.59 8.31 -5.53
N LEU A 96 4.70 7.99 -4.85
CA LEU A 96 4.73 7.75 -3.41
C LEU A 96 4.42 9.04 -2.62
N ASP A 97 5.01 10.16 -3.02
CA ASP A 97 4.82 11.47 -2.39
C ASP A 97 3.39 11.99 -2.60
N GLN A 98 2.86 11.83 -3.81
CA GLN A 98 1.45 12.11 -4.09
C GLN A 98 0.54 11.18 -3.28
N SER A 99 0.92 9.93 -3.02
CA SER A 99 0.12 9.05 -2.19
C SER A 99 0.07 9.52 -0.74
N TYR A 100 1.18 10.04 -0.19
CA TYR A 100 1.18 10.61 1.16
C TYR A 100 0.38 11.90 1.29
N LYS A 101 0.27 12.68 0.21
CA LYS A 101 -0.42 13.97 0.20
C LYS A 101 -1.90 13.86 -0.18
N ASN A 102 -2.22 13.00 -1.14
CA ASN A 102 -3.50 12.99 -1.86
C ASN A 102 -4.34 11.73 -1.63
N ALA A 103 -3.84 10.72 -0.91
CA ALA A 103 -4.67 9.59 -0.52
C ALA A 103 -5.77 10.06 0.43
N ALA A 104 -7.01 9.70 0.13
CA ALA A 104 -8.19 10.25 0.81
C ALA A 104 -8.18 9.93 2.31
N GLU A 105 -7.81 8.69 2.64
CA GLU A 105 -7.71 8.22 4.02
C GLU A 105 -6.62 8.98 4.80
N THR A 106 -5.44 9.15 4.20
CA THR A 106 -4.32 9.88 4.81
C THR A 106 -4.69 11.34 5.10
N MET A 107 -5.35 12.03 4.16
CA MET A 107 -5.81 13.41 4.37
C MET A 107 -6.83 13.51 5.50
N ALA A 108 -7.81 12.60 5.55
CA ALA A 108 -8.82 12.58 6.60
C ALA A 108 -8.19 12.33 7.98
N MET A 109 -7.28 11.36 8.08
CA MET A 109 -6.55 11.06 9.31
C MET A 109 -5.71 12.25 9.79
N ASN A 110 -4.97 12.91 8.88
CA ASN A 110 -4.16 14.08 9.21
C ASN A 110 -5.02 15.27 9.67
N THR A 111 -6.20 15.45 9.07
CA THR A 111 -7.17 16.48 9.47
C THR A 111 -7.65 16.25 10.91
N HIS A 112 -8.10 15.03 11.21
CA HIS A 112 -8.52 14.70 12.57
C HIS A 112 -7.39 14.81 13.60
N LEU A 113 -6.17 14.40 13.23
CA LEU A 113 -5.00 14.59 14.08
C LEU A 113 -4.74 16.07 14.37
N GLY A 114 -4.80 16.93 13.33
CA GLY A 114 -4.67 18.37 13.46
C GLY A 114 -5.71 18.98 14.39
N ASP A 115 -6.98 18.58 14.26
CA ASP A 115 -8.07 19.08 15.11
C ASP A 115 -7.90 18.70 16.58
N ILE A 116 -7.43 17.49 16.85
CA ILE A 116 -7.15 17.02 18.21
C ILE A 116 -5.97 17.81 18.80
N ILE A 117 -4.85 17.93 18.06
CA ILE A 117 -3.67 18.64 18.54
C ILE A 117 -3.97 20.12 18.78
N LYS A 118 -4.75 20.78 17.91
CA LYS A 118 -5.19 22.17 18.10
C LYS A 118 -5.90 22.39 19.43
N GLN A 119 -6.81 21.49 19.80
CA GLN A 119 -7.53 21.56 21.09
C GLN A 119 -6.57 21.41 22.27
N ILE A 120 -5.62 20.47 22.19
CA ILE A 120 -4.63 20.23 23.23
C ILE A 120 -3.69 21.44 23.39
N ALA A 121 -3.18 21.97 22.28
CA ALA A 121 -2.28 23.12 22.27
C ALA A 121 -2.97 24.39 22.79
N PHE A 122 -4.25 24.59 22.46
CA PHE A 122 -5.06 25.68 23.01
C PHE A 122 -5.17 25.59 24.55
N ARG A 123 -5.38 24.37 25.09
CA ARG A 123 -5.47 24.14 26.54
C ARG A 123 -4.11 24.25 27.25
N PHE A 124 -3.01 23.94 26.56
CA PHE A 124 -1.64 23.91 27.09
C PHE A 124 -0.67 24.69 26.19
N PRO A 125 -0.66 26.03 26.26
CA PRO A 125 0.06 26.89 25.30
C PRO A 125 1.60 26.81 25.35
N ARG A 126 2.18 26.07 26.30
CA ARG A 126 3.64 25.82 26.39
C ARG A 126 4.01 24.35 26.13
N MET A 127 3.12 23.60 25.51
CA MET A 127 3.39 22.21 25.11
C MET A 127 4.58 22.15 24.15
N LYS A 128 5.41 21.13 24.31
CA LYS A 128 6.47 20.78 23.37
C LYS A 128 5.99 19.58 22.54
N ILE A 129 5.97 19.74 21.23
CA ILE A 129 5.54 18.69 20.29
C ILE A 129 6.78 18.13 19.61
N LEU A 130 6.89 16.81 19.57
CA LEU A 130 7.91 16.08 18.81
C LEU A 130 7.20 15.20 17.79
N GLU A 131 7.42 15.48 16.52
CA GLU A 131 7.00 14.61 15.42
C GLU A 131 8.16 13.70 15.03
N LEU A 132 7.87 12.40 14.92
CA LEU A 132 8.82 11.39 14.46
C LEU A 132 8.38 10.90 13.09
N GLY A 133 9.33 10.75 12.15
CA GLY A 133 9.01 10.30 10.79
C GLY A 133 8.30 11.36 9.95
N THR A 134 8.68 12.64 10.12
CA THR A 134 8.12 13.81 9.42
C THR A 134 8.01 13.65 7.90
N GLY A 135 8.88 12.85 7.27
CA GLY A 135 8.73 12.42 5.88
C GLY A 135 8.44 13.59 4.93
N THR A 136 7.34 13.50 4.18
CA THR A 136 6.90 14.50 3.18
C THR A 136 6.23 15.74 3.78
N GLY A 137 6.15 15.84 5.11
CA GLY A 137 5.47 16.92 5.83
C GLY A 137 3.94 16.90 5.71
N SER A 138 3.33 15.79 5.26
CA SER A 138 1.88 15.74 5.04
C SER A 138 1.08 15.91 6.34
N ALA A 139 1.57 15.36 7.46
CA ALA A 139 0.93 15.50 8.76
C ALA A 139 1.17 16.89 9.36
N ILE A 140 2.42 17.37 9.35
CA ILE A 140 2.77 18.65 9.98
C ILE A 140 2.00 19.84 9.39
N ASN A 141 1.75 19.85 8.08
CA ASN A 141 0.99 20.91 7.39
C ASN A 141 -0.45 21.06 7.87
N THR A 142 -0.99 20.05 8.57
CA THR A 142 -2.37 20.08 9.09
C THR A 142 -2.41 20.40 10.58
N VAL A 143 -1.30 20.12 11.28
CA VAL A 143 -1.15 20.27 12.72
C VAL A 143 -0.67 21.68 13.10
N LEU A 144 0.26 22.25 12.33
CA LEU A 144 0.85 23.59 12.53
C LEU A 144 0.31 24.58 11.50
#